data_AF-A0A0F9WK14-F1
#
_entry.id   AF-A0A0F9WK14-F1
#
_cell.length_a   1.000
_cell.length_b   1.000
_cell.length_c   1.000
_cell.angle_alpha   90.00
_cell.angle_beta   90.00
_cell.angle_gamma   90.00
#
_symmetry.space_group_name_H-M   'P 1'
#
loop_
_entity.id
_entity.type
_entity.pdbx_description
1 polymer ?
#
loop_
_entity_poly.entity_id
_entity_poly.type
_entity_poly.pdbx_seq_one_letter_code
_entity_poly.pdbx_strand_id
1 'polypeptide(L)'
;MIYLDRPILVSVPLGQDYKIDSRLKETLSFWEYTKEMVEIYHPVSSKPEVGRDMAIQHAKYRIPKPTHILFLDADVLPKKNTLEKLKELDKDIVMGVYPMTQKGEIRWSVSRDELFIELDDLPRNPFKIVSGGFGVTLIKYEVFEALEWPYWKNVFVPGGIEMGEDIYFCDKARKAGYDIWCDPLVKCNHEKYIGLLNIVNKLQLLKKGVKQ
;
A
#
# COMPACT_ATOMS: atom_id res chain seq x y z
N MET A 1 9.92 35.40 4.30
CA MET A 1 9.39 34.03 4.39
C MET A 1 10.21 33.15 3.48
N ILE A 2 10.94 32.17 4.02
CA ILE A 2 11.55 31.13 3.20
C ILE A 2 10.40 30.18 2.85
N TYR A 3 9.99 30.13 1.58
CA TYR A 3 9.09 29.08 1.10
C TYR A 3 9.90 27.78 1.11
N LEU A 4 9.74 27.00 2.18
CA LEU A 4 10.27 25.64 2.21
C LEU A 4 9.35 24.80 1.33
N ASP A 5 9.91 24.16 0.32
CA ASP A 5 9.17 23.20 -0.50
C ASP A 5 8.57 22.12 0.40
N ARG A 6 7.29 21.79 0.17
CA ARG A 6 6.57 20.76 0.92
C ARG A 6 6.94 19.39 0.34
N PRO A 7 7.38 18.42 1.16
CA PRO A 7 7.83 17.14 0.64
C PRO A 7 6.67 16.25 0.17
N ILE A 8 6.99 15.22 -0.60
CA ILE A 8 6.19 14.00 -0.68
C ILE A 8 6.77 13.02 0.34
N LEU A 9 5.94 12.52 1.24
CA LEU A 9 6.35 11.48 2.18
C LEU A 9 6.09 10.11 1.56
N VAL A 10 7.11 9.28 1.40
CA VAL A 10 6.97 7.88 1.00
C VAL A 10 7.14 7.01 2.24
N SER A 11 6.05 6.40 2.68
CA SER A 11 6.05 5.48 3.81
C SER A 11 6.11 4.04 3.34
N VAL A 12 7.12 3.31 3.82
CA VAL A 12 7.27 1.88 3.58
C VAL A 12 7.25 1.13 4.91
N PRO A 13 6.08 0.68 5.39
CA PRO A 13 5.97 -0.09 6.62
C PRO A 13 6.80 -1.38 6.55
N LEU A 14 7.65 -1.60 7.56
CA LEU A 14 8.50 -2.77 7.67
C LEU A 14 7.99 -3.70 8.78
N GLY A 15 8.19 -5.00 8.57
CA GLY A 15 8.08 -5.98 9.64
C GLY A 15 9.17 -5.80 10.69
N GLN A 16 9.00 -6.46 11.84
CA GLN A 16 9.96 -6.40 12.97
C GLN A 16 11.33 -7.01 12.65
N ASP A 17 11.50 -7.65 11.50
CA ASP A 17 12.78 -8.15 11.00
C ASP A 17 13.54 -7.12 10.15
N TYR A 18 13.00 -5.91 9.97
CA TYR A 18 13.60 -4.78 9.26
C TYR A 18 14.02 -5.09 7.82
N LYS A 19 13.43 -6.13 7.21
CA LYS A 19 13.79 -6.52 5.85
C LYS A 19 13.15 -5.61 4.83
N ILE A 20 13.93 -5.28 3.83
CA ILE A 20 13.50 -4.57 2.63
C ILE A 20 14.26 -5.12 1.43
N ASP A 21 13.60 -5.22 0.27
CA ASP A 21 14.22 -5.61 -0.98
C ASP A 21 15.21 -4.53 -1.45
N SER A 22 16.41 -4.90 -1.86
CA SER A 22 17.42 -3.94 -2.32
C SER A 22 17.01 -3.21 -3.60
N ARG A 23 16.20 -3.83 -4.47
CA ARG A 23 15.62 -3.20 -5.67
C ARG A 23 14.60 -2.13 -5.30
N LEU A 24 13.82 -2.39 -4.25
CA LEU A 24 12.94 -1.38 -3.67
C LEU A 24 13.78 -0.23 -3.10
N LYS A 25 14.81 -0.52 -2.30
CA LYS A 25 15.69 0.52 -1.74
C LYS A 25 16.37 1.36 -2.81
N GLU A 26 16.83 0.77 -3.91
CA GLU A 26 17.37 1.51 -5.06
C GLU A 26 16.34 2.50 -5.62
N THR A 27 15.08 2.08 -5.77
CA THR A 27 14.00 2.94 -6.28
C THR A 27 13.68 4.08 -5.32
N LEU A 28 13.61 3.80 -4.01
CA LEU A 28 13.41 4.83 -2.99
C LEU A 28 14.53 5.87 -2.99
N SER A 29 15.79 5.40 -3.05
CA SER A 29 16.93 6.31 -3.13
C SER A 29 16.97 7.10 -4.43
N PHE A 30 16.55 6.51 -5.56
CA PHE A 30 16.37 7.28 -6.79
C PHE A 30 15.38 8.44 -6.59
N TRP A 31 14.26 8.22 -5.88
CA TRP A 31 13.29 9.29 -5.58
C TRP A 31 13.83 10.38 -4.66
N GLU A 32 14.64 10.04 -3.67
CA GLU A 32 15.31 11.01 -2.77
C GLU A 32 16.21 12.01 -3.53
N TYR A 33 16.75 11.62 -4.69
CA TYR A 33 17.61 12.46 -5.54
C TYR A 33 16.89 13.12 -6.72
N THR A 34 15.56 13.00 -6.82
CA THR A 34 14.80 13.72 -7.85
C THR A 34 14.77 15.22 -7.54
N LYS A 35 14.31 16.04 -8.51
CA LYS A 35 14.11 17.48 -8.29
C LYS A 35 13.02 17.77 -7.24
N GLU A 36 12.15 16.81 -6.98
CA GLU A 36 11.11 16.94 -5.97
C GLU A 36 11.67 16.58 -4.60
N MET A 37 11.24 17.30 -3.56
CA MET A 37 11.60 16.95 -2.20
C MET A 37 10.84 15.69 -1.79
N VAL A 38 11.50 14.53 -1.84
CA VAL A 38 10.94 13.25 -1.40
C VAL A 38 11.59 12.83 -0.09
N GLU A 39 10.77 12.49 0.91
CA GLU A 39 11.20 12.00 2.21
C GLU A 39 10.77 10.54 2.37
N ILE A 40 11.70 9.66 2.71
CA ILE A 40 11.42 8.23 2.93
C ILE A 40 11.28 7.96 4.43
N TYR A 41 10.20 7.29 4.82
CA TYR A 41 9.95 6.88 6.20
C TYR A 41 9.65 5.38 6.28
N HIS A 42 10.30 4.70 7.24
CA HIS A 42 10.20 3.26 7.44
C HIS A 42 9.60 2.95 8.82
N PRO A 43 8.28 3.04 9.00
CA PRO A 43 7.66 2.67 10.26
C PRO A 43 7.77 1.15 10.47
N VAL A 44 8.18 0.72 11.67
CA VAL A 44 8.33 -0.70 11.99
C VAL A 44 7.21 -1.14 12.92
N SER A 45 6.44 -2.13 12.51
CA SER A 45 5.31 -2.64 13.29
C SER A 45 5.03 -4.11 12.96
N SER A 46 4.26 -4.79 13.81
CA SER A 46 3.77 -6.15 13.55
C SER A 46 2.43 -6.16 12.80
N LYS A 47 1.85 -4.99 12.52
CA LYS A 47 0.50 -4.82 11.99
C LYS A 47 0.49 -3.69 10.95
N PRO A 48 0.10 -3.94 9.69
CA PRO A 48 0.13 -2.92 8.63
C PRO A 48 -0.59 -1.62 9.01
N GLU A 49 -1.76 -1.71 9.65
CA GLU A 49 -2.54 -0.54 10.08
C GLU A 49 -1.78 0.36 11.07
N VAL A 50 -0.96 -0.24 11.95
CA VAL A 50 -0.15 0.51 12.91
C VAL A 50 0.99 1.22 12.20
N GLY A 51 1.69 0.53 11.29
CA GLY A 51 2.76 1.12 10.50
C GLY A 51 2.28 2.31 9.66
N ARG A 52 1.09 2.19 9.05
CA ARG A 52 0.48 3.29 8.29
C ARG A 52 0.05 4.46 9.18
N ASP A 53 -0.51 4.19 10.35
CA ASP A 53 -0.84 5.25 11.32
C ASP A 53 0.40 5.99 11.82
N MET A 54 1.51 5.28 12.08
CA MET A 54 2.81 5.90 12.42
C MET A 54 3.27 6.89 11.33
N ALA A 55 3.06 6.58 10.06
CA ALA A 55 3.38 7.50 8.97
C ALA A 55 2.51 8.77 9.01
N ILE A 56 1.24 8.66 9.39
CA ILE A 56 0.37 9.82 9.59
C ILE A 56 0.84 10.67 10.78
N GLN A 57 1.23 10.03 11.89
CA GLN A 57 1.79 10.75 13.04
C GLN A 57 3.08 11.48 12.64
N HIS A 58 3.97 10.81 11.91
CA HIS A 58 5.20 11.42 11.37
C HIS A 58 4.87 12.64 10.50
N ALA A 59 3.97 12.50 9.54
CA ALA A 59 3.52 13.58 8.66
C ALA A 59 2.88 14.75 9.43
N LYS A 60 2.12 14.46 10.49
CA LYS A 60 1.44 15.48 11.31
C LYS A 60 2.41 16.40 12.04
N TYR A 61 3.53 15.87 12.53
CA TYR A 61 4.53 16.64 13.27
C TYR A 61 5.71 17.14 12.41
N ARG A 62 5.76 16.73 11.15
CA ARG A 62 6.75 17.17 10.16
C ARG A 62 6.48 18.61 9.69
N ILE A 63 7.52 19.46 9.67
CA ILE A 63 7.43 20.88 9.26
C ILE A 63 8.44 21.19 8.13
N PRO A 64 7.99 21.67 6.95
CA PRO A 64 6.59 21.79 6.53
C PRO A 64 5.87 20.45 6.39
N LYS A 65 4.54 20.44 6.49
CA LYS A 65 3.72 19.24 6.27
C LYS A 65 3.84 18.76 4.81
N PRO A 66 3.79 17.44 4.56
CA PRO A 66 3.88 16.91 3.20
C PRO A 66 2.69 17.35 2.33
N THR A 67 2.88 17.34 1.01
CA THR A 67 1.78 17.51 0.03
C THR A 67 1.00 16.21 -0.11
N HIS A 68 1.73 15.09 -0.18
CA HIS A 68 1.18 13.75 -0.38
C HIS A 68 1.90 12.77 0.53
N ILE A 69 1.22 11.66 0.81
CA ILE A 69 1.82 10.45 1.37
C ILE A 69 1.64 9.31 0.36
N LEU A 70 2.74 8.71 -0.08
CA LEU A 70 2.75 7.45 -0.81
C LEU A 70 2.92 6.31 0.19
N PHE A 71 1.92 5.46 0.32
CA PHE A 71 2.03 4.17 1.00
C PHE A 71 2.50 3.12 0.01
N LEU A 72 3.56 2.41 0.38
CA LEU A 72 4.15 1.37 -0.45
C LEU A 72 4.52 0.19 0.45
N ASP A 73 3.98 -1.00 0.15
CA ASP A 73 4.30 -2.20 0.95
C ASP A 73 5.72 -2.67 0.64
N ALA A 74 6.42 -3.24 1.63
CA ALA A 74 7.84 -3.60 1.52
C ALA A 74 8.14 -4.73 0.50
N ASP A 75 7.11 -5.46 0.07
CA ASP A 75 7.14 -6.54 -0.91
C ASP A 75 6.53 -6.14 -2.27
N VAL A 76 6.12 -4.88 -2.44
CA VAL A 76 5.67 -4.32 -3.71
C VAL A 76 6.81 -3.52 -4.35
N LEU A 77 7.19 -3.88 -5.58
CA LEU A 77 8.31 -3.26 -6.28
C LEU A 77 7.80 -2.31 -7.38
N PRO A 78 7.88 -0.98 -7.16
CA PRO A 78 7.50 -0.01 -8.16
C PRO A 78 8.60 0.19 -9.21
N LYS A 79 8.22 0.77 -10.36
CA LYS A 79 9.16 1.34 -11.33
C LYS A 79 9.61 2.74 -10.88
N LYS A 80 10.77 3.20 -11.36
CA LYS A 80 11.32 4.54 -11.06
C LYS A 80 10.36 5.70 -11.38
N ASN A 81 9.51 5.58 -12.40
CA ASN A 81 8.52 6.60 -12.77
C ASN A 81 7.15 6.42 -12.09
N THR A 82 7.01 5.51 -11.13
CA THR A 82 5.71 5.24 -10.46
C THR A 82 5.19 6.46 -9.72
N LEU A 83 6.04 7.10 -8.91
CA LEU A 83 5.64 8.27 -8.12
C LEU A 83 5.19 9.44 -9.02
N GLU A 84 5.96 9.72 -10.07
CA GLU A 84 5.65 10.76 -11.07
C GLU A 84 4.28 10.49 -11.72
N LYS A 85 4.05 9.28 -12.24
CA LYS A 85 2.79 8.91 -12.89
C LYS A 85 1.57 9.01 -11.98
N LEU A 86 1.67 8.52 -10.74
CA LEU A 86 0.57 8.61 -9.78
C LEU A 86 0.21 10.07 -9.50
N LYS A 87 1.23 10.94 -9.42
CA LYS A 87 1.06 12.37 -9.19
C LYS A 87 0.48 13.09 -10.41
N GLU A 88 0.92 12.76 -11.62
CA GLU A 88 0.43 13.34 -12.88
C GLU A 88 -1.10 13.18 -13.06
N LEU A 89 -1.70 12.14 -12.45
CA LEU A 89 -3.15 11.95 -12.52
C LEU A 89 -3.95 13.01 -11.74
N ASP A 90 -3.30 13.70 -10.79
CA ASP A 90 -3.84 14.78 -9.94
C ASP A 90 -5.24 14.44 -9.39
N LYS A 91 -5.31 13.39 -8.57
CA LYS A 91 -6.48 13.02 -7.78
C LYS A 91 -6.10 12.97 -6.31
N ASP A 92 -7.11 13.07 -5.46
CA ASP A 92 -6.89 13.10 -4.02
C ASP A 92 -6.41 11.75 -3.50
N ILE A 93 -6.85 10.66 -4.13
CA ILE A 93 -6.47 9.28 -3.82
C ILE A 93 -6.23 8.52 -5.15
N VAL A 94 -5.00 8.04 -5.36
CA VAL A 94 -4.62 7.26 -6.54
C VAL A 94 -3.89 5.98 -6.13
N MET A 95 -4.31 4.85 -6.70
CA MET A 95 -3.67 3.55 -6.53
C MET A 95 -3.00 3.09 -7.83
N GLY A 96 -1.84 2.46 -7.69
CA GLY A 96 -1.30 1.57 -8.72
C GLY A 96 -1.87 0.17 -8.57
N VAL A 97 -1.46 -0.74 -9.45
CA VAL A 97 -1.90 -2.14 -9.41
C VAL A 97 -0.74 -3.12 -9.29
N TYR A 98 -1.00 -4.22 -8.63
CA TYR A 98 -0.09 -5.36 -8.52
C TYR A 98 -0.90 -6.66 -8.43
N PRO A 99 -0.34 -7.81 -8.86
CA PRO A 99 -1.02 -9.08 -8.72
C PRO A 99 -1.03 -9.53 -7.26
N MET A 100 -2.14 -10.09 -6.80
CA MET A 100 -2.27 -10.68 -5.47
C MET A 100 -2.99 -12.03 -5.53
N THR A 101 -2.76 -12.87 -4.52
CA THR A 101 -3.48 -14.14 -4.37
C THR A 101 -4.75 -13.91 -3.55
N GLN A 102 -5.90 -14.27 -4.10
CA GLN A 102 -7.19 -14.27 -3.39
C GLN A 102 -7.89 -15.60 -3.61
N LYS A 103 -8.23 -16.32 -2.52
CA LYS A 103 -8.93 -17.62 -2.58
C LYS A 103 -8.29 -18.67 -3.53
N GLY A 104 -6.97 -18.61 -3.70
CA GLY A 104 -6.23 -19.54 -4.58
C GLY A 104 -6.07 -19.06 -6.03
N GLU A 105 -6.70 -17.95 -6.40
CA GLU A 105 -6.57 -17.33 -7.72
C GLU A 105 -5.65 -16.11 -7.67
N ILE A 106 -5.09 -15.72 -8.81
CA ILE A 106 -4.33 -14.47 -8.96
C ILE A 106 -5.27 -13.42 -9.56
N ARG A 107 -5.35 -12.25 -8.91
CA ARG A 107 -6.17 -11.11 -9.32
C ARG A 107 -5.39 -9.80 -9.18
N TRP A 108 -5.87 -8.73 -9.78
CA TRP A 108 -5.32 -7.39 -9.55
C TRP A 108 -5.73 -6.86 -8.17
N SER A 109 -4.85 -6.08 -7.54
CA SER A 109 -5.04 -5.51 -6.19
C SER A 109 -6.13 -4.44 -6.06
N VAL A 110 -7.01 -4.27 -7.05
CA VAL A 110 -8.09 -3.26 -7.06
C VAL A 110 -9.43 -3.89 -7.45
N SER A 111 -10.53 -3.30 -7.01
CA SER A 111 -11.91 -3.75 -7.26
C SER A 111 -12.78 -2.63 -7.84
N ARG A 112 -13.81 -2.99 -8.62
CA ARG A 112 -14.89 -2.06 -9.00
C ARG A 112 -16.21 -2.36 -8.30
N ASP A 113 -16.26 -3.48 -7.58
CA ASP A 113 -17.42 -4.02 -6.87
C ASP A 113 -16.92 -4.85 -5.66
N GLU A 114 -17.62 -5.93 -5.32
CA GLU A 114 -17.24 -6.83 -4.23
C GLU A 114 -15.95 -7.62 -4.50
N LEU A 115 -15.58 -7.82 -5.77
CA LEU A 115 -14.47 -8.66 -6.16
C LEU A 115 -13.32 -7.87 -6.77
N PHE A 116 -12.10 -8.35 -6.48
CA PHE A 116 -10.90 -7.85 -7.15
C PHE A 116 -10.92 -8.23 -8.63
N ILE A 117 -10.41 -7.32 -9.46
CA ILE A 117 -10.44 -7.42 -10.93
C ILE A 117 -9.62 -8.63 -11.40
N GLU A 118 -10.19 -9.40 -12.33
CA GLU A 118 -9.53 -10.54 -12.97
C GLU A 118 -8.37 -10.09 -13.87
N LEU A 119 -7.41 -10.99 -14.14
CA LEU A 119 -6.18 -10.63 -14.84
C LEU A 119 -6.40 -9.99 -16.22
N ASP A 120 -7.37 -10.50 -16.96
CA ASP A 120 -7.68 -10.08 -18.34
C ASP A 120 -8.61 -8.85 -18.39
N ASP A 121 -9.20 -8.46 -17.27
CA ASP A 121 -10.24 -7.43 -17.19
C ASP A 121 -9.72 -6.06 -16.70
N LEU A 122 -8.41 -5.91 -16.53
CA LEU A 122 -7.83 -4.63 -16.11
C LEU A 122 -8.06 -3.55 -17.19
N PRO A 123 -8.74 -2.44 -16.85
CA PRO A 123 -8.92 -1.33 -17.79
C PRO A 123 -7.59 -0.77 -18.31
N ARG A 124 -7.62 -0.15 -19.49
CA ARG A 124 -6.41 0.43 -20.11
C ARG A 124 -6.17 1.91 -19.75
N ASN A 125 -7.21 2.60 -19.30
CA ASN A 125 -7.17 4.02 -18.92
C ASN A 125 -7.48 4.15 -17.43
N PRO A 126 -7.05 5.24 -16.77
CA PRO A 126 -7.40 5.50 -15.38
C PRO A 126 -8.91 5.42 -15.13
N PHE A 127 -9.29 4.79 -14.01
CA PHE A 127 -10.68 4.51 -13.69
C PHE A 127 -10.94 4.57 -12.19
N LYS A 128 -12.21 4.79 -11.82
CA LYS A 128 -12.63 4.77 -10.40
C LYS A 128 -12.73 3.35 -9.88
N ILE A 129 -12.35 3.16 -8.63
CA ILE A 129 -12.40 1.88 -7.92
C ILE A 129 -13.25 1.99 -6.65
N VAL A 130 -13.74 0.85 -6.18
CA VAL A 130 -14.48 0.73 -4.92
C VAL A 130 -13.52 0.51 -3.76
N SER A 131 -12.52 -0.34 -3.96
CA SER A 131 -11.48 -0.61 -2.98
C SER A 131 -10.22 -1.16 -3.64
N GLY A 132 -9.13 -1.22 -2.87
CA GLY A 132 -7.87 -1.78 -3.30
C GLY A 132 -6.95 -2.07 -2.12
N GLY A 133 -5.90 -2.84 -2.37
CA GLY A 133 -4.83 -3.06 -1.42
C GLY A 133 -3.90 -1.83 -1.34
N PHE A 134 -3.31 -1.61 -0.18
CA PHE A 134 -2.49 -0.42 0.09
C PHE A 134 -1.02 -0.50 -0.37
N GLY A 135 -0.68 -1.51 -1.18
CA GLY A 135 0.70 -1.78 -1.58
C GLY A 135 1.34 -0.73 -2.48
N VAL A 136 0.55 0.14 -3.13
CA VAL A 136 1.02 1.33 -3.86
C VAL A 136 -0.12 2.35 -3.96
N THR A 137 -0.22 3.25 -2.98
CA THR A 137 -1.32 4.21 -2.86
C THR A 137 -0.80 5.62 -2.54
N LEU A 138 -0.97 6.56 -3.45
CA LEU A 138 -0.66 7.98 -3.27
C LEU A 138 -1.91 8.73 -2.81
N ILE A 139 -1.78 9.49 -1.73
CA ILE A 139 -2.89 10.23 -1.13
C ILE A 139 -2.45 11.66 -0.83
N LYS A 140 -3.25 12.66 -1.21
CA LYS A 140 -3.02 14.05 -0.78
C LYS A 140 -3.14 14.13 0.73
N TYR A 141 -2.19 14.81 1.38
CA TYR A 141 -2.15 14.86 2.85
C TYR A 141 -3.42 15.43 3.47
N GLU A 142 -4.06 16.39 2.78
CA GLU A 142 -5.31 17.03 3.21
C GLU A 142 -6.50 16.07 3.35
N VAL A 143 -6.49 14.92 2.66
CA VAL A 143 -7.50 13.85 2.85
C VAL A 143 -7.48 13.36 4.30
N PHE A 144 -6.30 13.24 4.91
CA PHE A 144 -6.18 12.85 6.31
C PHE A 144 -6.56 13.96 7.29
N GLU A 145 -6.55 15.22 6.84
CA GLU A 145 -7.05 16.33 7.66
C GLU A 145 -8.58 16.40 7.65
N ALA A 146 -9.21 15.91 6.58
CA ALA A 146 -10.66 15.84 6.44
C ALA A 146 -11.28 14.56 7.05
N LEU A 147 -10.55 13.46 7.09
CA LEU A 147 -11.02 12.20 7.68
C LEU A 147 -10.75 12.16 9.18
N GLU A 148 -11.71 11.64 9.94
CA GLU A 148 -11.50 11.37 11.37
C GLU A 148 -10.66 10.11 11.57
N TRP A 149 -9.86 10.05 12.63
CA TRP A 149 -9.20 8.81 13.05
C TRP A 149 -10.24 7.82 13.65
N PRO A 150 -10.11 6.48 13.49
CA PRO A 150 -9.04 5.74 12.82
C PRO A 150 -9.19 5.68 11.29
N TYR A 151 -8.07 5.75 10.57
CA TYR A 151 -8.06 5.65 9.10
C TYR A 151 -8.13 4.20 8.59
N TRP A 152 -7.42 3.29 9.27
CA TRP A 152 -7.36 1.86 8.97
C TRP A 152 -7.88 1.07 10.16
N LYS A 153 -8.76 0.09 9.93
CA LYS A 153 -9.33 -0.76 10.99
C LYS A 153 -9.78 -2.10 10.43
N ASN A 154 -9.36 -3.19 11.08
CA ASN A 154 -9.95 -4.51 10.85
C ASN A 154 -11.29 -4.64 11.60
N VAL A 155 -12.35 -5.02 10.88
CA VAL A 155 -13.68 -5.32 11.46
C VAL A 155 -13.83 -6.83 11.56
N PHE A 156 -14.01 -7.31 12.80
CA PHE A 156 -14.07 -8.73 13.12
C PHE A 156 -15.51 -9.18 13.31
N VAL A 157 -15.78 -10.41 12.88
CA VAL A 157 -17.01 -11.17 13.15
C VAL A 157 -16.63 -12.50 13.80
N PRO A 158 -17.55 -13.22 14.47
CA PRO A 158 -17.23 -14.52 15.06
C PRO A 158 -16.57 -15.46 14.05
N GLY A 159 -15.29 -15.81 14.30
CA GLY A 159 -14.52 -16.72 13.45
C GLY A 159 -13.83 -16.10 12.24
N GLY A 160 -13.88 -14.77 12.04
CA GLY A 160 -13.24 -14.16 10.86
C GLY A 160 -13.13 -12.63 10.86
N ILE A 161 -12.61 -12.12 9.76
CA ILE A 161 -12.58 -10.69 9.43
C ILE A 161 -13.66 -10.45 8.39
N GLU A 162 -14.60 -9.57 8.71
CA GLU A 162 -15.64 -9.12 7.77
C GLU A 162 -15.06 -8.08 6.80
N MET A 163 -14.24 -7.16 7.33
CA MET A 163 -13.64 -6.08 6.55
C MET A 163 -12.19 -5.87 6.95
N GLY A 164 -11.29 -6.06 5.98
CA GLY A 164 -9.87 -5.76 6.13
C GLY A 164 -9.60 -4.27 6.24
N GLU A 165 -8.45 -3.89 6.80
CA GLU A 165 -8.09 -2.50 7.07
C GLU A 165 -8.01 -1.62 5.81
N ASP A 166 -7.57 -2.18 4.69
CA ASP A 166 -7.47 -1.47 3.41
C ASP A 166 -8.86 -1.14 2.85
N ILE A 167 -9.78 -2.12 2.93
CA ILE A 167 -11.17 -1.96 2.50
C ILE A 167 -11.90 -0.95 3.39
N TYR A 168 -11.62 -0.97 4.69
CA TYR A 168 -12.15 0.01 5.64
C TYR A 168 -11.74 1.44 5.27
N PHE A 169 -10.46 1.69 4.96
CA PHE A 169 -10.03 3.00 4.51
C PHE A 169 -10.77 3.43 3.24
N CYS A 170 -10.86 2.54 2.25
CA CYS A 170 -11.53 2.84 0.97
C CYS A 170 -13.01 3.18 1.15
N ASP A 171 -13.72 2.40 1.98
CA ASP A 171 -15.11 2.67 2.33
C ASP A 171 -15.27 4.00 3.06
N LYS A 172 -14.39 4.28 4.03
CA LYS A 172 -14.39 5.54 4.78
C LYS A 172 -14.15 6.76 3.89
N ALA A 173 -13.15 6.70 2.99
CA ALA A 173 -12.85 7.78 2.06
C ALA A 173 -14.03 8.06 1.12
N ARG A 174 -14.66 7.01 0.56
CA ARG A 174 -15.84 7.16 -0.29
C ARG A 174 -17.05 7.73 0.46
N LYS A 175 -17.29 7.31 1.70
CA LYS A 175 -18.34 7.88 2.56
C LYS A 175 -18.12 9.35 2.89
N ALA A 176 -16.87 9.81 2.90
CA ALA A 176 -16.53 11.21 3.03
C ALA A 176 -16.59 12.00 1.69
N GLY A 177 -16.98 11.35 0.59
CA GLY A 177 -17.17 11.98 -0.72
C GLY A 177 -15.95 11.95 -1.63
N TYR A 178 -14.87 11.25 -1.26
CA TYR A 178 -13.69 11.11 -2.13
C TYR A 178 -13.87 10.00 -3.15
N ASP A 179 -13.48 10.30 -4.39
CA ASP A 179 -13.26 9.28 -5.41
C ASP A 179 -11.89 8.63 -5.23
N ILE A 180 -11.84 7.30 -5.38
CA ILE A 180 -10.58 6.55 -5.41
C ILE A 180 -10.30 6.18 -6.85
N TRP A 181 -9.14 6.57 -7.35
CA TRP A 181 -8.72 6.31 -8.72
C TRP A 181 -7.65 5.23 -8.77
N CYS A 182 -7.66 4.46 -9.86
CA CYS A 182 -6.61 3.52 -10.21
C CYS A 182 -5.96 3.96 -11.52
N ASP A 183 -4.63 4.05 -11.56
CA ASP A 183 -3.87 4.12 -12.82
C ASP A 183 -3.38 2.71 -13.21
N PRO A 184 -4.01 2.05 -14.21
CA PRO A 184 -3.63 0.69 -14.61
C PRO A 184 -2.27 0.61 -15.32
N LEU A 185 -1.65 1.75 -15.67
CA LEU A 185 -0.31 1.80 -16.25
C LEU A 185 0.79 1.80 -15.18
N VAL A 186 0.43 2.09 -13.92
CA VAL A 186 1.30 1.95 -12.75
C VAL A 186 1.21 0.50 -12.26
N LYS A 187 1.94 -0.40 -12.93
CA LYS A 187 2.04 -1.82 -12.57
C LYS A 187 3.30 -2.09 -11.77
N CYS A 188 3.13 -2.62 -10.57
CA CYS A 188 4.22 -3.01 -9.66
C CYS A 188 4.32 -4.55 -9.58
N ASN A 189 5.53 -5.05 -9.33
CA ASN A 189 5.69 -6.46 -8.94
C ASN A 189 5.25 -6.63 -7.48
N HIS A 190 4.86 -7.85 -7.09
CA HIS A 190 4.53 -8.19 -5.71
C HIS A 190 5.22 -9.51 -5.38
N GLU A 191 6.26 -9.42 -4.56
CA GLU A 191 7.19 -10.52 -4.29
C GLU A 191 6.75 -11.30 -3.06
N LYS A 192 6.90 -12.63 -3.10
CA LYS A 192 6.70 -13.47 -1.90
C LYS A 192 7.91 -14.33 -1.67
N TYR A 193 8.49 -14.21 -0.48
CA TYR A 193 9.64 -15.00 -0.06
C TYR A 193 9.20 -16.16 0.81
N ILE A 194 9.64 -17.38 0.47
CA ILE A 194 9.36 -18.58 1.26
C ILE A 194 10.68 -19.19 1.71
N GLY A 195 10.91 -19.20 3.03
CA GLY A 195 12.08 -19.85 3.62
C GLY A 195 12.02 -21.37 3.44
N LEU A 196 13.02 -21.95 2.78
CA LEU A 196 13.05 -23.39 2.51
C LEU A 196 13.05 -24.25 3.78
N LEU A 197 13.71 -23.80 4.85
CA LEU A 197 13.67 -24.50 6.14
C LEU A 197 12.25 -24.56 6.72
N ASN A 198 11.45 -23.50 6.54
CA ASN A 198 10.05 -23.49 6.97
C ASN A 198 9.21 -24.50 6.18
N ILE A 199 9.49 -24.66 4.88
CA ILE A 199 8.86 -25.70 4.05
C ILE A 199 9.23 -27.08 4.58
N VAL A 200 10.53 -27.35 4.80
CA VAL A 200 11.02 -28.65 5.32
C VAL A 200 10.37 -28.98 6.66
N ASN A 201 10.32 -28.03 7.60
CA ASN A 201 9.71 -28.23 8.91
C ASN A 201 8.23 -28.60 8.80
N LYS A 202 7.46 -27.90 7.95
CA LYS A 202 6.05 -28.23 7.69
C LYS A 202 5.89 -29.61 7.06
N LEU A 203 6.70 -29.96 6.06
CA LEU A 203 6.66 -31.27 5.40
C LEU A 203 6.99 -32.42 6.35
N GLN A 204 7.98 -32.25 7.23
CA GLN A 204 8.34 -33.24 8.24
C GLN A 204 7.22 -33.46 9.26
N LEU A 205 6.53 -32.39 9.69
CA LEU A 205 5.36 -32.50 10.57
C LEU A 205 4.23 -33.29 9.92
N LEU A 206 3.91 -32.99 8.65
CA LEU A 206 2.90 -33.74 7.88
C LEU A 206 3.26 -35.22 7.78
N LYS A 207 4.51 -35.56 7.47
CA LYS A 207 4.98 -36.96 7.42
C LYS A 207 4.90 -37.68 8.77
N LYS A 208 5.09 -36.97 9.88
CA LYS A 208 4.96 -37.53 11.23
C LYS A 208 3.50 -37.75 11.64
N GLY A 209 2.59 -36.87 11.24
CA GLY A 209 1.14 -37.00 11.50
C GLY A 209 0.43 -38.07 10.64
N VAL A 210 1.07 -38.53 9.55
CA VAL A 210 0.55 -39.60 8.66
C VAL A 210 1.01 -41.00 9.11
N LYS A 211 1.85 -41.12 10.14
CA LYS A 211 2.15 -42.42 10.76
C LYS A 211 0.98 -42.83 11.66
N GLN A 212 -0.02 -43.50 11.07
CA GLN A 212 -0.90 -44.45 11.76
C GLN A 212 -0.18 -45.80 11.92
#